data_AF-A0A8K1JYL4-F1
#
_entry.id   AF-A0A8K1JYL4-F1
#
_cell.length_a   1.000
_cell.length_b   1.000
_cell.length_c   1.000
_cell.angle_alpha   90.00
_cell.angle_beta   90.00
_cell.angle_gamma   90.00
#
_symmetry.space_group_name_H-M   'P 1'
#
loop_
_entity.id
_entity.type
_entity.pdbx_description
1 polymer ?
#
loop_
_entity_poly.entity_id
_entity_poly.type
_entity_poly.pdbx_seq_one_letter_code
_entity_poly.pdbx_strand_id
1 'polypeptide(L)'
;SLIDDLDVESISDQLIEDMVLEIDDVELIMSKATRRRKAVTFLNMITTKGQHAYNSMFSALTKMQPHLALFLEDAVTGHGHLVKGASLDGFTKAQADIVLRKGGVPIPPSVFTPRPHHIQKIKEALRKLSSEPGWCVVHGMGGIGKSVLAAAAVRDAEMLSDVFPGGLFWLSAGNVDKTKLLSKVQ
;
A
#
# COMPACT_ATOMS: atom_id res chain seq x y z
N SER A 1 29.40 2.69 7.44
CA SER A 1 28.33 3.50 6.78
C SER A 1 27.39 2.51 6.11
N LEU A 2 26.07 2.75 6.08
CA LEU A 2 25.12 1.79 5.52
C LEU A 2 25.56 1.22 4.16
N ILE A 3 26.04 2.07 3.25
CA ILE A 3 26.52 1.68 1.91
C ILE A 3 27.79 0.81 1.94
N ASP A 4 28.64 0.97 2.95
CA ASP A 4 29.92 0.26 3.06
C ASP A 4 29.75 -1.11 3.71
N ASP A 5 28.78 -1.23 4.61
CA ASP A 5 28.59 -2.40 5.47
C ASP A 5 27.45 -3.31 5.00
N LEU A 6 26.56 -2.80 4.13
CA LEU A 6 25.40 -3.55 3.61
C LEU A 6 25.84 -4.73 2.74
N ASP A 7 25.32 -5.92 3.09
CA ASP A 7 25.48 -7.13 2.29
C ASP A 7 24.13 -7.53 1.68
N VAL A 8 23.90 -7.10 0.44
CA VAL A 8 22.64 -7.29 -0.26
C VAL A 8 22.32 -8.78 -0.49
N GLU A 9 23.35 -9.62 -0.64
CA GLU A 9 23.19 -11.06 -0.83
C GLU A 9 22.43 -11.69 0.34
N SER A 10 22.82 -11.32 1.57
CA SER A 10 22.24 -11.87 2.80
C SER A 10 20.75 -11.57 3.03
N ILE A 11 20.22 -10.52 2.37
CA ILE A 11 18.83 -10.08 2.52
C ILE A 11 17.99 -10.30 1.26
N SER A 12 18.63 -10.65 0.13
CA SER A 12 17.96 -10.72 -1.18
C SER A 12 16.85 -11.77 -1.24
N ASP A 13 17.06 -12.94 -0.65
CA ASP A 13 16.07 -14.03 -0.63
C ASP A 13 14.76 -13.61 0.05
N GLN A 14 14.86 -12.96 1.21
CA GLN A 14 13.68 -12.46 1.92
C GLN A 14 12.98 -11.35 1.14
N LEU A 15 13.73 -10.49 0.45
CA LEU A 15 13.14 -9.44 -0.37
C LEU A 15 12.45 -9.98 -1.64
N ILE A 16 12.89 -11.13 -2.15
CA ILE A 16 12.18 -11.85 -3.22
C ILE A 16 10.90 -12.48 -2.66
N GLU A 17 10.98 -13.13 -1.50
CA GLU A 17 9.82 -13.73 -0.82
C GLU A 17 8.73 -12.70 -0.53
N ASP A 18 9.14 -11.51 -0.08
CA ASP A 18 8.26 -10.37 0.17
C ASP A 18 7.81 -9.66 -1.13
N MET A 19 8.13 -10.18 -2.32
CA MET A 19 7.79 -9.58 -3.63
C MET A 19 8.30 -8.13 -3.81
N VAL A 20 9.39 -7.78 -3.12
CA VAL A 20 10.04 -6.46 -3.20
C VAL A 20 11.11 -6.44 -4.29
N LEU A 21 11.83 -7.53 -4.49
CA LEU A 21 12.79 -7.69 -5.58
C LEU A 21 12.36 -8.85 -6.48
N GLU A 22 12.53 -8.67 -7.78
CA GLU A 22 12.43 -9.77 -8.73
C GLU A 22 13.81 -10.44 -8.90
N ILE A 23 13.82 -11.64 -9.47
CA ILE A 23 15.07 -12.37 -9.75
C ILE A 23 16.00 -11.53 -10.64
N ASP A 24 15.44 -10.86 -11.66
CA ASP A 24 16.16 -9.97 -12.56
C ASP A 24 16.78 -8.76 -11.84
N ASP A 25 16.08 -8.23 -10.82
CA ASP A 25 16.61 -7.14 -9.98
C ASP A 25 17.86 -7.61 -9.23
N VAL A 26 17.78 -8.80 -8.65
CA VAL A 26 18.89 -9.41 -7.91
C VAL A 26 20.05 -9.70 -8.84
N GLU A 27 19.82 -10.28 -10.02
CA GLU A 27 20.88 -10.49 -11.02
C GLU A 27 21.56 -9.17 -11.42
N LEU A 28 20.78 -8.10 -11.64
CA LEU A 28 21.30 -6.78 -11.96
C LEU A 28 22.14 -6.20 -10.81
N ILE A 29 21.74 -6.41 -9.55
CA ILE A 29 22.52 -6.00 -8.38
C ILE A 29 23.81 -6.82 -8.30
N MET A 30 23.72 -8.15 -8.45
CA MET A 30 24.87 -9.05 -8.34
C MET A 30 25.89 -8.86 -9.47
N SER A 31 25.46 -8.34 -10.63
CA SER A 31 26.35 -7.96 -11.73
C SER A 31 27.36 -6.85 -11.35
N LYS A 32 27.14 -6.09 -10.27
CA LYS A 32 28.05 -5.00 -9.89
C LYS A 32 29.32 -5.55 -9.24
N ALA A 33 30.45 -5.04 -9.74
CA ALA A 33 31.79 -5.52 -9.38
C ALA A 33 32.20 -5.36 -7.91
N THR A 34 31.60 -4.44 -7.16
CA THR A 34 32.00 -4.17 -5.77
C THR A 34 30.79 -4.19 -4.84
N ARG A 35 30.97 -4.67 -3.60
CA ARG A 35 29.92 -4.66 -2.57
C ARG A 35 29.29 -3.28 -2.43
N ARG A 36 30.10 -2.23 -2.40
CA ARG A 36 29.64 -0.84 -2.37
C ARG A 36 28.73 -0.48 -3.55
N ARG A 37 29.07 -0.89 -4.78
CA ARG A 37 28.22 -0.64 -5.96
C ARG A 37 26.94 -1.48 -5.94
N LYS A 38 26.99 -2.72 -5.42
CA LYS A 38 25.80 -3.54 -5.17
C LYS A 38 24.86 -2.81 -4.21
N ALA A 39 25.37 -2.38 -3.06
CA ALA A 39 24.62 -1.64 -2.04
C ALA A 39 23.99 -0.35 -2.58
N VAL A 40 24.74 0.47 -3.34
CA VAL A 40 24.20 1.69 -3.96
C VAL A 40 23.11 1.37 -4.97
N THR A 41 23.33 0.37 -5.83
CA THR A 41 22.35 -0.03 -6.86
C THR A 41 21.06 -0.54 -6.22
N PHE A 42 21.18 -1.37 -5.18
CA PHE A 42 20.07 -1.84 -4.37
C PHE A 42 19.30 -0.71 -3.69
N LEU A 43 19.98 0.20 -2.99
CA LEU A 43 19.32 1.31 -2.30
C LEU A 43 18.59 2.25 -3.27
N ASN A 44 19.15 2.49 -4.46
CA ASN A 44 18.48 3.26 -5.51
C ASN A 44 17.20 2.55 -6.01
N MET A 45 17.17 1.22 -6.08
CA MET A 45 15.95 0.49 -6.41
C MET A 45 14.92 0.60 -5.29
N ILE A 46 15.30 0.26 -4.06
CA ILE A 46 14.38 0.21 -2.91
C ILE A 46 13.72 1.57 -2.66
N THR A 47 14.45 2.67 -2.80
CA THR A 47 13.91 4.02 -2.60
C THR A 47 12.80 4.39 -3.59
N THR A 48 12.72 3.74 -4.75
CA THR A 48 11.65 3.95 -5.73
C THR A 48 10.43 3.04 -5.51
N LYS A 49 10.58 1.94 -4.77
CA LYS A 49 9.54 0.92 -4.53
C LYS A 49 8.62 1.22 -3.35
N GLY A 50 8.81 2.35 -2.69
CA GLY A 50 7.89 2.87 -1.66
C GLY A 50 8.03 2.22 -0.28
N GLN A 51 7.02 2.42 0.57
CA GLN A 51 7.13 2.11 2.00
C GLN A 51 7.15 0.61 2.31
N HIS A 52 6.49 -0.21 1.48
CA HIS A 52 6.52 -1.67 1.62
C HIS A 52 7.96 -2.21 1.48
N ALA A 53 8.68 -1.75 0.44
CA ALA A 53 10.07 -2.10 0.22
C ALA A 53 10.98 -1.64 1.37
N TYR A 54 10.72 -0.47 1.95
CA TYR A 54 11.45 0.00 3.13
C TYR A 54 11.19 -0.90 4.35
N ASN A 55 9.94 -1.28 4.62
CA ASN A 55 9.59 -2.11 5.78
C ASN A 55 10.17 -3.53 5.65
N SER A 56 10.07 -4.12 4.46
CA SER A 56 10.65 -5.42 4.17
C SER A 56 12.18 -5.40 4.27
N MET A 57 12.84 -4.36 3.74
CA MET A 57 14.29 -4.14 3.94
C MET A 57 14.63 -3.98 5.42
N PHE A 58 13.88 -3.19 6.18
CA PHE A 58 14.12 -3.02 7.61
C PHE A 58 13.97 -4.35 8.36
N SER A 59 12.92 -5.12 8.09
CA SER A 59 12.69 -6.45 8.66
C SER A 59 13.84 -7.42 8.33
N ALA A 60 14.28 -7.46 7.08
CA ALA A 60 15.40 -8.28 6.65
C ALA A 60 16.71 -7.87 7.34
N LEU A 61 16.98 -6.56 7.46
CA LEU A 61 18.14 -6.04 8.17
C LEU A 61 18.07 -6.33 9.68
N THR A 62 16.90 -6.24 10.32
CA THR A 62 16.76 -6.60 11.74
C THR A 62 17.10 -8.06 11.99
N LYS A 63 16.80 -8.95 11.05
CA LYS A 63 17.07 -10.40 11.19
C LYS A 63 18.53 -10.74 10.83
N MET A 64 19.04 -10.24 9.72
CA MET A 64 20.32 -10.67 9.13
C MET A 64 21.49 -9.74 9.48
N GLN A 65 21.23 -8.44 9.63
CA GLN A 65 22.25 -7.42 9.86
C GLN A 65 21.81 -6.38 10.91
N PRO A 66 21.59 -6.77 12.19
CA PRO A 66 20.92 -5.92 13.18
C PRO A 66 21.60 -4.57 13.42
N HIS A 67 22.93 -4.54 13.34
CA HIS A 67 23.73 -3.32 13.48
C HIS A 67 23.46 -2.28 12.38
N LEU A 68 22.98 -2.70 11.20
CA LEU A 68 22.59 -1.80 10.12
C LEU A 68 21.17 -1.28 10.27
N ALA A 69 20.27 -2.07 10.87
CA ALA A 69 18.91 -1.64 11.17
C ALA A 69 18.89 -0.39 12.08
N LEU A 70 19.87 -0.26 12.99
CA LEU A 70 20.02 0.91 13.86
C LEU A 70 20.19 2.24 13.08
N PHE A 71 20.85 2.21 11.91
CA PHE A 71 20.96 3.41 11.06
C PHE A 71 19.64 3.82 10.44
N LEU A 72 18.70 2.89 10.34
CA LEU A 72 17.36 3.13 9.82
C LEU A 72 16.36 3.47 10.93
N GLU A 73 16.62 3.09 12.18
CA GLU A 73 15.80 3.46 13.35
C GLU A 73 15.77 4.97 13.61
N ASP A 74 16.86 5.70 13.33
CA ASP A 74 16.88 7.16 13.53
C ASP A 74 16.09 7.93 12.45
N ALA A 75 15.92 7.33 11.26
CA ALA A 75 15.07 7.86 10.19
C ALA A 75 13.56 7.61 10.40
N VAL A 76 13.20 6.76 11.38
CA VAL A 76 11.83 6.35 11.71
C VAL A 76 11.12 7.40 12.59
N THR A 77 11.84 8.35 13.22
CA THR A 77 11.25 9.31 14.18
C THR A 77 10.66 10.59 13.60
N GLY A 78 10.55 10.72 12.28
CA GLY A 78 9.83 11.83 11.66
C GLY A 78 8.33 11.56 11.47
N HIS A 79 7.99 10.51 10.71
CA HIS A 79 6.63 10.29 10.18
C HIS A 79 6.28 8.80 9.96
N GLY A 80 7.08 7.85 10.45
CA GLY A 80 6.88 6.42 10.22
C GLY A 80 6.93 5.63 11.52
N HIS A 81 5.79 5.43 12.17
CA HIS A 81 5.76 4.60 13.38
C HIS A 81 5.68 3.11 13.00
N LEU A 82 6.64 2.31 13.47
CA LEU A 82 6.40 0.88 13.71
C LEU A 82 5.61 0.77 15.02
N VAL A 83 4.28 0.63 14.92
CA VAL A 83 3.48 0.30 16.11
C VAL A 83 3.75 -1.15 16.46
N LYS A 84 4.31 -1.39 17.65
CA LYS A 84 4.38 -2.72 18.26
C LYS A 84 2.96 -3.33 18.26
N GLY A 85 2.75 -4.36 17.43
CA GLY A 85 1.45 -5.02 17.25
C GLY A 85 0.69 -4.67 15.97
N ALA A 86 1.23 -3.83 15.09
CA ALA A 86 0.73 -3.75 13.71
C ALA A 86 1.28 -4.95 12.92
N SER A 87 0.38 -5.67 12.24
CA SER A 87 0.75 -6.75 11.30
C SER A 87 1.83 -6.25 10.34
N LEU A 88 2.83 -7.09 10.07
CA LEU A 88 3.95 -6.78 9.17
C LEU A 88 3.49 -6.49 7.73
N ASP A 89 2.25 -6.90 7.38
CA ASP A 89 1.73 -6.91 6.00
C ASP A 89 0.58 -5.90 5.75
N GLY A 90 0.29 -5.00 6.70
CA GLY A 90 -0.88 -4.11 6.63
C GLY A 90 -0.58 -2.62 6.39
N PHE A 91 -1.47 -1.94 5.65
CA PHE A 91 -1.48 -0.48 5.57
C PHE A 91 -1.66 0.14 6.96
N THR A 92 -0.86 1.13 7.33
CA THR A 92 -1.19 2.02 8.45
C THR A 92 -2.36 2.91 8.09
N LYS A 93 -3.07 3.45 9.09
CA LYS A 93 -4.19 4.38 8.87
C LYS A 93 -3.77 5.61 8.04
N ALA A 94 -2.55 6.10 8.23
CA ALA A 94 -2.02 7.22 7.46
C ALA A 94 -1.75 6.85 5.99
N GLN A 95 -1.18 5.66 5.75
CA GLN A 95 -0.96 5.18 4.39
C GLN A 95 -2.28 4.92 3.66
N ALA A 96 -3.25 4.32 4.35
CA ALA A 96 -4.61 4.14 3.85
C ALA A 96 -5.22 5.48 3.40
N ASP A 97 -5.11 6.52 4.24
CA ASP A 97 -5.59 7.86 3.88
C ASP A 97 -4.89 8.45 2.66
N ILE A 98 -3.57 8.25 2.52
CA ILE A 98 -2.81 8.71 1.33
C ILE A 98 -3.28 7.99 0.07
N VAL A 99 -3.39 6.66 0.11
CA VAL A 99 -3.84 5.85 -1.04
C VAL A 99 -5.25 6.25 -1.47
N LEU A 100 -6.17 6.38 -0.52
CA LEU A 100 -7.55 6.77 -0.80
C LEU A 100 -7.64 8.18 -1.38
N ARG A 101 -6.83 9.14 -0.90
CA ARG A 101 -6.77 10.49 -1.46
C ARG A 101 -6.21 10.50 -2.88
N LYS A 102 -5.12 9.76 -3.14
CA LYS A 102 -4.54 9.60 -4.49
C LYS A 102 -5.51 8.93 -5.45
N GLY A 103 -6.29 7.97 -4.95
CA GLY A 103 -7.37 7.30 -5.67
C GLY A 103 -8.60 8.17 -5.96
N GLY A 104 -8.65 9.40 -5.45
CA GLY A 104 -9.79 10.32 -5.64
C GLY A 104 -11.00 10.00 -4.74
N VAL A 105 -10.83 9.18 -3.69
CA VAL A 105 -11.92 8.81 -2.78
C VAL A 105 -12.39 10.05 -2.01
N PRO A 106 -13.70 10.40 -2.07
CA PRO A 106 -14.22 11.60 -1.41
C PRO A 106 -13.94 11.60 0.09
N ILE A 107 -13.53 12.75 0.61
CA ILE A 107 -13.37 12.99 2.05
C ILE A 107 -14.76 12.89 2.72
N PRO A 108 -14.87 12.33 3.94
CA PRO A 108 -16.13 12.33 4.66
C PRO A 108 -16.68 13.76 4.82
N PRO A 109 -18.02 13.94 4.86
CA PRO A 109 -18.61 15.25 5.12
C PRO A 109 -18.20 15.77 6.50
N SER A 110 -18.20 17.10 6.66
CA SER A 110 -17.83 17.79 7.91
C SER A 110 -18.64 17.30 9.12
N VAL A 111 -19.90 16.94 8.90
CA VAL A 111 -20.74 16.25 9.88
C VAL A 111 -21.00 14.85 9.36
N PHE A 112 -20.30 13.87 9.94
CA PHE A 112 -20.44 12.46 9.58
C PHE A 112 -21.04 11.67 10.73
N THR A 113 -22.18 11.01 10.47
CA THR A 113 -22.79 10.06 11.41
C THR A 113 -22.51 8.64 10.93
N PRO A 114 -21.70 7.85 11.66
CA PRO A 114 -21.39 6.47 11.29
C PRO A 114 -22.66 5.62 11.19
N ARG A 115 -22.75 4.79 10.16
CA ARG A 115 -23.81 3.78 10.00
C ARG A 115 -23.19 2.38 9.98
N PRO A 116 -22.68 1.89 11.13
CA PRO A 116 -21.79 0.72 11.18
C PRO A 116 -22.39 -0.53 10.54
N HIS A 117 -23.68 -0.80 10.77
CA HIS A 117 -24.35 -1.96 10.17
C HIS A 117 -24.38 -1.92 8.63
N HIS A 118 -24.56 -0.75 8.01
CA HIS A 118 -24.54 -0.63 6.55
C HIS A 118 -23.12 -0.68 6.00
N ILE A 119 -22.17 -0.05 6.68
CA ILE A 119 -20.75 -0.09 6.33
C ILE A 119 -20.25 -1.54 6.36
N GLN A 120 -20.59 -2.30 7.41
CA GLN A 120 -20.18 -3.68 7.58
C GLN A 120 -20.71 -4.58 6.46
N LYS A 121 -21.99 -4.42 6.06
CA LYS A 121 -22.56 -5.15 4.92
C LYS A 121 -21.80 -4.90 3.62
N ILE A 122 -21.35 -3.67 3.38
CA ILE A 122 -20.55 -3.34 2.19
C ILE A 122 -19.17 -4.00 2.30
N LYS A 123 -18.51 -3.93 3.46
CA LYS A 123 -17.21 -4.60 3.67
C LYS A 123 -17.28 -6.11 3.45
N GLU A 124 -18.30 -6.77 3.99
CA GLU A 124 -18.52 -8.21 3.79
C GLU A 124 -18.77 -8.56 2.32
N ALA A 125 -19.54 -7.75 1.60
CA ALA A 125 -19.75 -7.94 0.18
C ALA A 125 -18.45 -7.77 -0.63
N LEU A 126 -17.61 -6.79 -0.29
CA LEU A 126 -16.32 -6.57 -0.94
C LEU A 126 -15.32 -7.69 -0.61
N ARG A 127 -15.28 -8.18 0.63
CA ARG A 127 -14.42 -9.31 1.03
C ARG A 127 -14.74 -10.60 0.27
N LYS A 128 -16.00 -10.81 -0.15
CA LYS A 128 -16.37 -11.95 -1.01
C LYS A 128 -15.79 -11.87 -2.42
N LEU A 129 -15.25 -10.71 -2.83
CA LEU A 129 -14.63 -10.48 -4.13
C LEU A 129 -13.09 -10.55 -4.09
N SER A 130 -12.49 -10.96 -2.98
CA SER A 130 -11.02 -11.00 -2.85
C SER A 130 -10.36 -12.05 -3.74
N SER A 131 -11.07 -13.13 -4.09
CA SER A 131 -10.54 -14.25 -4.87
C SER A 131 -10.78 -14.12 -6.37
N GLU A 132 -11.83 -13.43 -6.80
CA GLU A 132 -12.23 -13.36 -8.21
C GLU A 132 -12.86 -12.00 -8.56
N PRO A 133 -12.70 -11.52 -9.82
CA PRO A 133 -13.35 -10.30 -10.28
C PRO A 133 -14.87 -10.34 -10.11
N GLY A 134 -15.47 -9.25 -9.63
CA GLY A 134 -16.91 -9.16 -9.50
C GLY A 134 -17.44 -7.78 -9.15
N TRP A 135 -18.73 -7.70 -8.86
CA TRP A 135 -19.45 -6.45 -8.67
C TRP A 135 -20.13 -6.40 -7.30
N CYS A 136 -19.86 -5.34 -6.55
CA CYS A 136 -20.62 -4.98 -5.36
C CYS A 136 -21.46 -3.73 -5.65
N VAL A 137 -22.79 -3.87 -5.66
CA VAL A 137 -23.71 -2.79 -6.04
C VAL A 137 -24.39 -2.19 -4.80
N VAL A 138 -24.16 -0.91 -4.54
CA VAL A 138 -24.85 -0.15 -3.49
C VAL A 138 -25.98 0.68 -4.14
N HIS A 139 -27.23 0.27 -3.92
CA HIS A 139 -28.41 0.91 -4.51
C HIS A 139 -29.34 1.54 -3.46
N GLY A 140 -30.29 2.36 -3.91
CA GLY A 140 -31.23 3.10 -3.07
C GLY A 140 -31.53 4.50 -3.60
N MET A 141 -32.43 5.21 -2.90
CA MET A 141 -32.92 6.54 -3.30
C MET A 141 -31.80 7.57 -3.51
N GLY A 142 -32.03 8.56 -4.38
CA GLY A 142 -31.13 9.70 -4.54
C GLY A 142 -30.89 10.43 -3.21
N GLY A 143 -29.67 10.90 -2.96
CA GLY A 143 -29.34 11.66 -1.74
C GLY A 143 -29.24 10.87 -0.42
N ILE A 144 -29.59 9.57 -0.37
CA ILE A 144 -29.60 8.80 0.89
C ILE A 144 -28.20 8.51 1.50
N GLY A 145 -27.13 8.91 0.82
CA GLY A 145 -25.74 8.76 1.28
C GLY A 145 -25.01 7.51 0.78
N LYS A 146 -25.45 6.90 -0.35
CA LYS A 146 -24.80 5.71 -0.93
C LYS A 146 -23.30 5.87 -1.15
N SER A 147 -22.90 6.96 -1.79
CA SER A 147 -21.48 7.28 -2.05
C SER A 147 -20.70 7.51 -0.76
N VAL A 148 -21.33 8.11 0.26
CA VAL A 148 -20.73 8.31 1.58
C VAL A 148 -20.50 6.96 2.27
N LEU A 149 -21.45 6.03 2.19
CA LEU A 149 -21.32 4.69 2.74
C LEU A 149 -20.26 3.86 2.02
N ALA A 150 -20.21 3.94 0.68
CA ALA A 150 -19.19 3.26 -0.10
C ALA A 150 -17.78 3.78 0.23
N ALA A 151 -17.59 5.11 0.27
CA ALA A 151 -16.32 5.72 0.66
C ALA A 151 -15.93 5.39 2.10
N ALA A 152 -16.89 5.35 3.03
CA ALA A 152 -16.64 4.98 4.42
C ALA A 152 -16.25 3.51 4.58
N ALA A 153 -16.79 2.60 3.75
CA ALA A 153 -16.48 1.18 3.82
C ALA A 153 -15.03 0.86 3.42
N VAL A 154 -14.45 1.61 2.49
CA VAL A 154 -13.06 1.45 2.06
C VAL A 154 -12.05 2.28 2.87
N ARG A 155 -12.53 3.16 3.76
CA ARG A 155 -11.71 3.89 4.74
C ARG A 155 -11.34 3.01 5.93
N ASP A 156 -10.74 1.87 5.62
CA ASP A 156 -10.29 0.87 6.57
C ASP A 156 -8.96 0.30 6.07
N ALA A 157 -7.95 0.33 6.95
CA ALA A 157 -6.63 -0.19 6.67
C ALA A 157 -6.66 -1.69 6.31
N GLU A 158 -7.49 -2.48 7.01
CA GLU A 158 -7.63 -3.92 6.73
C GLU A 158 -8.23 -4.14 5.34
N MET A 159 -9.22 -3.33 4.94
CA MET A 159 -9.83 -3.46 3.61
C MET A 159 -8.83 -3.19 2.49
N LEU A 160 -7.94 -2.21 2.65
CA LEU A 160 -6.90 -1.95 1.66
C LEU A 160 -5.81 -3.03 1.66
N SER A 161 -5.50 -3.60 2.82
CA SER A 161 -4.45 -4.62 2.92
C SER A 161 -4.94 -5.95 2.36
N ASP A 162 -6.11 -6.39 2.79
CA ASP A 162 -6.61 -7.75 2.55
C ASP A 162 -7.38 -7.89 1.24
N VAL A 163 -8.00 -6.80 0.76
CA VAL A 163 -8.93 -6.84 -0.38
C VAL A 163 -8.43 -6.02 -1.56
N PHE A 164 -7.76 -4.89 -1.31
CA PHE A 164 -7.31 -3.98 -2.38
C PHE A 164 -5.84 -3.55 -2.24
N PRO A 165 -4.87 -4.49 -2.18
CA PRO A 165 -3.46 -4.16 -1.97
C PRO A 165 -2.87 -3.29 -3.10
N GLY A 166 -3.40 -3.42 -4.32
CA GLY A 166 -3.04 -2.57 -5.47
C GLY A 166 -3.60 -1.14 -5.41
N GLY A 167 -4.36 -0.79 -4.38
CA GLY A 167 -5.00 0.50 -4.22
C GLY A 167 -6.42 0.56 -4.80
N LEU A 168 -6.99 1.76 -4.80
CA LEU A 168 -8.39 1.99 -5.17
C LEU A 168 -8.53 3.26 -6.00
N PHE A 169 -9.41 3.23 -7.00
CA PHE A 169 -9.74 4.38 -7.83
C PHE A 169 -11.22 4.74 -7.70
N TRP A 170 -11.51 6.04 -7.62
CA TRP A 170 -12.86 6.58 -7.52
C TRP A 170 -13.25 7.32 -8.80
N LEU A 171 -14.19 6.75 -9.55
CA LEU A 171 -14.67 7.32 -10.81
C LEU A 171 -16.08 7.89 -10.63
N SER A 172 -16.23 9.20 -10.88
CA SER A 172 -17.54 9.85 -10.91
C SER A 172 -18.11 9.79 -12.32
N ALA A 173 -18.97 8.80 -12.58
CA ALA A 173 -19.68 8.69 -13.86
C ALA A 173 -20.76 9.78 -13.97
N GLY A 174 -21.80 9.76 -13.11
CA GLY A 174 -22.96 10.64 -13.25
C GLY A 174 -23.87 10.21 -14.42
N ASN A 175 -24.71 11.12 -14.93
CA ASN A 175 -25.44 10.88 -16.18
C ASN A 175 -24.54 11.24 -17.36
N VAL A 176 -24.10 10.24 -18.13
CA VAL A 176 -23.03 10.39 -19.13
C VAL A 176 -23.48 9.79 -20.45
N ASP A 177 -23.48 10.60 -21.51
CA ASP A 177 -23.62 10.10 -22.88
C ASP A 177 -22.33 9.42 -23.35
N LYS A 178 -22.43 8.52 -24.35
CA LYS A 178 -21.28 7.73 -24.86
C LYS A 178 -20.02 8.56 -25.15
N THR A 179 -20.17 9.76 -25.69
CA THR A 179 -19.03 10.65 -26.04
C THR A 179 -18.34 11.24 -24.81
N LYS A 180 -19.07 11.52 -23.74
CA LYS A 180 -18.55 12.07 -22.48
C LYS A 180 -17.90 11.01 -21.58
N LEU A 181 -18.16 9.73 -21.86
CA LEU A 181 -17.62 8.60 -21.09
C LEU A 181 -16.17 8.30 -21.50
N LEU A 182 -15.87 8.37 -22.80
CA LEU A 182 -14.51 8.22 -23.34
C LEU A 182 -13.55 9.28 -22.81
N SER A 183 -14.00 10.53 -22.67
CA SER A 183 -13.19 11.63 -22.13
C SER A 183 -12.92 11.54 -20.62
N LYS A 184 -13.55 10.62 -19.89
CA LYS A 184 -13.33 10.40 -18.45
C LYS A 184 -12.39 9.21 -18.17
N VAL A 185 -12.02 8.45 -19.19
CA VAL A 185 -11.20 7.23 -19.07
C VAL A 185 -9.79 7.42 -19.67
N GLN A 186 -9.59 8.42 -20.54
CA GLN A 186 -8.27 8.88 -21.00
C GLN A 186 -7.60 9.80 -19.98
#